data_AF-A0A1X0QAK3-F1
#
_entry.id   AF-A0A1X0QAK3-F1
#
_cell.length_a   1.000
_cell.length_b   1.000
_cell.length_c   1.000
_cell.angle_alpha   90.00
_cell.angle_beta   90.00
_cell.angle_gamma   90.00
#
_symmetry.space_group_name_H-M   'P 1'
#
loop_
_entity.id
_entity.type
_entity.pdbx_description
1 polymer ?
#
loop_
_entity_poly.entity_id
_entity_poly.type
_entity_poly.pdbx_seq_one_letter_code
_entity_poly.pdbx_strand_id
1 'polypeptide(L)'
;MNKYNMLYHKIHDRAKSYETLKTYFQKLKAECNDGGIDTPVFILDNTRIHLYSGLVETIHDLGLELVYLSSYSPFLNLIIKCFFV
;
A
#
# COMPACT_ATOMS: atom_id res chain seq x y z
N MET A 1 6.00 9.31 13.07
CA MET A 1 5.69 7.94 13.58
C MET A 1 5.01 8.04 14.93
N ASN A 2 3.92 7.30 15.15
CA ASN A 2 3.31 7.19 16.49
C ASN A 2 4.10 6.18 17.38
N LYS A 3 3.65 5.95 18.63
CA LYS A 3 4.30 5.00 19.56
C LYS A 3 4.39 3.54 19.05
N TYR A 4 3.68 3.22 17.97
CA TYR A 4 3.66 1.91 17.32
C TYR A 4 4.47 1.90 16.02
N ASN A 5 5.28 2.95 15.75
CA ASN A 5 5.95 3.17 14.47
C ASN A 5 5.00 3.16 13.26
N MET A 6 3.70 3.43 13.46
CA MET A 6 2.74 3.50 12.37
C MET A 6 2.81 4.87 11.72
N LEU A 7 2.88 4.86 10.38
CA LEU A 7 2.59 6.00 9.53
C LEU A 7 1.18 5.76 8.96
N TYR A 8 0.20 6.47 9.51
CA TYR A 8 -1.21 6.32 9.13
C TYR A 8 -1.58 7.45 8.18
N HIS A 9 -1.75 7.13 6.90
CA HIS A 9 -2.24 8.07 5.90
C HIS A 9 -3.67 7.65 5.51
N LYS A 10 -4.66 8.43 5.97
CA LYS A 10 -6.07 8.15 5.68
C LYS A 10 -6.44 8.72 4.33
N ILE A 11 -6.55 7.83 3.37
CA ILE A 11 -7.08 8.15 2.06
C ILE A 11 -8.60 8.03 2.13
N HIS A 12 -9.29 9.16 2.11
CA HIS A 12 -10.74 9.23 2.30
C HIS A 12 -11.56 8.90 1.05
N ASP A 13 -10.92 8.68 -0.10
CA ASP A 13 -11.59 8.36 -1.36
C ASP A 13 -11.47 6.88 -1.70
N ARG A 14 -12.57 6.26 -2.14
CA ARG A 14 -12.48 4.95 -2.80
C ARG A 14 -11.56 5.13 -4.01
N ALA A 15 -10.54 4.29 -4.14
CA ALA A 15 -9.85 4.12 -5.41
C ALA A 15 -10.87 3.64 -6.46
N LYS A 16 -11.40 4.57 -7.25
CA LYS A 16 -12.40 4.30 -8.30
C LYS A 16 -11.75 3.89 -9.62
N SER A 17 -10.47 4.17 -9.78
CA SER A 17 -9.70 3.96 -11.01
C SER A 17 -8.25 3.58 -10.71
N TYR A 18 -7.64 2.89 -11.68
CA TYR A 18 -6.20 2.63 -11.75
C TYR A 18 -5.36 3.91 -11.57
N GLU A 19 -5.76 5.02 -12.18
CA GLU A 19 -5.05 6.31 -12.07
C GLU A 19 -5.03 6.85 -10.63
N THR A 20 -6.12 6.60 -9.89
CA THR A 20 -6.21 6.99 -8.48
C THR A 20 -5.23 6.16 -7.64
N LEU A 21 -5.10 4.86 -7.92
CA LEU A 21 -4.12 3.98 -7.26
C LEU A 21 -2.68 4.40 -7.51
N LYS A 22 -2.34 4.75 -8.76
CA LYS A 22 -1.01 5.27 -9.11
C LYS A 22 -0.66 6.51 -8.29
N THR A 23 -1.60 7.44 -8.17
CA THR A 23 -1.44 8.66 -7.37
C THR A 23 -1.23 8.32 -5.88
N TYR A 24 -1.89 7.28 -5.36
CA TYR A 24 -1.68 6.84 -3.98
C TYR A 24 -0.29 6.25 -3.74
N PHE A 25 0.23 5.42 -4.63
CA PHE A 25 1.59 4.89 -4.50
C PHE A 25 2.65 6.00 -4.53
N GLN A 26 2.47 7.01 -5.39
CA GLN A 26 3.35 8.18 -5.42
C GLN A 26 3.34 8.95 -4.11
N LYS A 27 2.15 9.21 -3.54
CA LYS A 27 2.01 9.88 -2.24
C LYS A 27 2.61 9.06 -1.10
N LEU A 28 2.35 7.76 -1.06
CA LEU A 28 2.91 6.88 -0.04
C LEU A 28 4.44 6.85 -0.12
N LYS A 29 5.02 6.80 -1.32
CA LYS A 29 6.48 6.88 -1.49
C LYS A 29 7.04 8.20 -0.96
N ALA A 30 6.38 9.33 -1.25
CA ALA A 30 6.80 10.63 -0.73
C ALA A 30 6.76 10.66 0.81
N GLU A 31 5.70 10.15 1.42
CA GLU A 31 5.56 10.05 2.88
C GLU A 31 6.60 9.10 3.50
N CYS A 32 6.95 8.00 2.82
CA CYS A 32 8.04 7.13 3.25
C CYS A 32 9.39 7.87 3.22
N ASN A 33 9.67 8.62 2.16
CA ASN A 33 10.90 9.41 2.05
C ASN A 33 10.98 10.49 3.15
N ASP A 34 9.88 11.22 3.37
CA ASP A 34 9.80 12.25 4.42
C ASP A 34 9.92 11.63 5.83
N GLY A 35 9.48 10.38 5.98
CA GLY A 35 9.65 9.58 7.19
C GLY A 35 11.02 8.92 7.36
N GLY A 36 11.94 9.05 6.39
CA GLY A 36 13.25 8.39 6.41
C GLY A 36 13.20 6.87 6.21
N ILE A 37 12.20 6.37 5.48
CA ILE A 37 12.02 4.95 5.15
C ILE A 37 12.57 4.71 3.75
N ASP A 38 13.81 4.24 3.66
CA ASP A 38 14.51 4.08 2.38
C ASP A 38 14.05 2.86 1.57
N THR A 39 13.59 1.79 2.23
CA THR A 39 13.18 0.53 1.60
C THR A 39 11.77 0.10 2.04
N PRO A 40 10.72 0.83 1.63
CA PRO A 40 9.36 0.49 2.02
C PRO A 40 8.86 -0.76 1.29
N VAL A 41 8.33 -1.72 2.05
CA VAL A 41 7.62 -2.90 1.54
C VAL A 41 6.12 -2.67 1.68
N PHE A 42 5.39 -2.73 0.58
CA PHE A 42 3.94 -2.57 0.55
C PHE A 42 3.27 -3.94 0.58
N ILE A 43 2.37 -4.15 1.53
CA ILE A 43 1.56 -5.37 1.63
C ILE A 43 0.15 -5.03 1.16
N LEU A 44 -0.31 -5.69 0.10
CA LEU A 44 -1.67 -5.53 -0.41
C LEU A 44 -2.47 -6.81 -0.19
N ASP A 45 -3.78 -6.63 0.03
CA ASP A 45 -4.69 -7.75 -0.04
C ASP A 45 -4.78 -8.29 -1.48
N ASN A 46 -5.28 -9.51 -1.63
CA ASN A 46 -5.41 -10.13 -2.95
C ASN A 46 -6.57 -9.55 -3.78
N THR A 47 -6.91 -8.26 -3.63
CA THR A 47 -7.88 -7.58 -4.48
C THR A 47 -7.34 -7.56 -5.91
N ARG A 48 -8.20 -7.78 -6.92
CA ARG A 48 -7.90 -7.86 -8.37
C ARG A 48 -7.08 -6.70 -8.97
N ILE A 49 -6.72 -5.71 -8.17
CA ILE A 49 -5.85 -4.58 -8.48
C ILE A 49 -4.48 -5.03 -9.03
N HIS A 50 -3.96 -6.19 -8.60
CA HIS A 50 -2.70 -6.76 -9.11
C HIS A 50 -2.80 -7.31 -10.55
N LEU A 51 -4.01 -7.43 -11.13
CA LEU A 51 -4.22 -7.87 -12.52
C LEU A 51 -4.13 -6.72 -13.53
N TYR A 52 -3.96 -5.48 -13.07
CA TYR A 52 -3.79 -4.34 -13.96
C TYR A 52 -2.32 -4.20 -14.34
N SER A 53 -1.97 -4.51 -15.59
CA SER A 53 -0.60 -4.43 -16.12
C SER A 53 0.05 -3.06 -15.90
N GLY A 54 -0.70 -1.97 -16.05
CA GLY A 54 -0.18 -0.61 -15.81
C GLY A 54 0.26 -0.40 -14.36
N LEU A 55 -0.32 -1.11 -13.39
CA LEU A 55 0.08 -0.99 -12.00
C LEU A 55 1.45 -1.59 -11.79
N VAL A 56 1.72 -2.76 -12.37
CA VAL A 56 3.03 -3.43 -12.29
C VAL A 56 4.13 -2.54 -12.86
N GLU A 57 3.89 -1.90 -14.01
CA GLU A 57 4.82 -0.93 -14.60
C GLU A 57 5.04 0.26 -13.67
N THR A 58 3.96 0.85 -13.14
CA THR A 58 4.05 1.97 -12.20
C THR A 58 4.83 1.61 -10.93
N ILE A 59 4.63 0.41 -10.41
CA ILE A 59 5.35 -0.11 -9.23
C ILE A 59 6.84 -0.21 -9.52
N HIS A 60 7.16 -0.79 -10.67
CA HIS A 60 8.54 -0.94 -11.13
C HIS A 60 9.22 0.42 -11.33
N ASP A 61 8.55 1.37 -11.99
CA ASP A 61 9.04 2.74 -12.20
C ASP A 61 9.26 3.49 -10.89
N LEU A 62 8.39 3.24 -9.91
CA LEU A 62 8.52 3.81 -8.56
C LEU A 62 9.52 3.04 -7.68
N GLY A 63 10.07 1.91 -8.15
CA GLY A 63 11.02 1.10 -7.37
C GLY A 63 10.43 0.60 -6.05
N LEU A 64 9.13 0.30 -6.02
CA LEU A 64 8.45 -0.17 -4.82
C LEU A 64 8.48 -1.70 -4.75
N GLU A 65 8.68 -2.24 -3.56
CA GLU A 65 8.54 -3.67 -3.30
C GLU A 65 7.11 -3.99 -2.85
N LEU A 66 6.47 -4.96 -3.50
CA LEU A 66 5.11 -5.35 -3.22
C LEU A 66 4.99 -6.83 -2.89
N VAL A 67 4.28 -7.09 -1.80
CA VAL A 67 3.95 -8.44 -1.33
C VAL A 67 2.43 -8.60 -1.37
N TYR A 68 1.99 -9.62 -2.10
CA TYR A 68 0.58 -10.00 -2.17
C TYR A 68 0.28 -11.06 -1.13
N LEU A 69 -0.80 -10.84 -0.38
CA LEU A 69 -1.31 -11.86 0.54
C LEU A 69 -2.11 -12.92 -0.22
N SER A 70 -2.11 -14.14 0.29
CA SER A 70 -2.97 -15.20 -0.22
C SER A 70 -4.45 -14.84 -0.07
N SER A 71 -5.28 -15.29 -1.03
CA SER A 71 -6.73 -15.13 -0.96
C SER A 71 -7.29 -15.59 0.39
N TYR A 72 -8.28 -14.87 0.91
CA TYR A 72 -8.98 -15.21 2.16
C TYR A 72 -8.04 -15.44 3.37
N SER A 73 -6.91 -14.73 3.43
CA SER A 73 -5.95 -14.84 4.53
C SER A 73 -5.90 -13.56 5.40
N PRO A 74 -7.03 -13.16 6.02
CA PRO A 74 -7.09 -11.93 6.82
C PRO A 74 -6.16 -11.97 8.04
N PHE A 75 -5.88 -13.15 8.56
CA PHE A 75 -4.97 -13.35 9.69
C PHE A 75 -3.51 -12.95 9.37
N LEU A 76 -3.11 -12.91 8.09
CA LEU A 76 -1.81 -12.43 7.64
C LEU A 76 -1.76 -10.90 7.47
N ASN A 77 -2.92 -10.24 7.39
CA ASN A 77 -3.00 -8.80 7.20
C ASN A 77 -2.97 -8.09 8.56
N LEU A 78 -1.80 -7.56 8.94
CA LEU A 78 -1.61 -6.81 10.19
C LEU A 78 -2.57 -5.61 10.33
N ILE A 79 -3.01 -5.01 9.21
CA ILE A 79 -3.98 -3.90 9.21
C ILE A 79 -5.32 -4.34 9.82
N ILE A 80 -5.71 -5.61 9.69
CA ILE A 80 -6.97 -6.09 10.25
C ILE A 80 -6.96 -5.95 11.77
N LYS A 81 -5.82 -6.15 12.44
CA LYS A 81 -5.71 -5.89 13.89
C LYS A 81 -5.94 -4.42 14.27
N CYS A 82 -5.68 -3.48 13.36
CA CYS A 82 -5.91 -2.05 13.60
C CYS A 82 -7.39 -1.66 13.51
N PHE A 83 -8.23 -2.43 12.81
CA PHE A 83 -9.65 -2.12 12.61
C PHE A 83 -10.58 -2.83 13.61
N PHE A 84 -10.13 -3.91 14.25
CA PHE A 84 -10.90 -4.68 15.24
C PHE A 84 -10.69 -4.17 16.69
N VAL A 85 -10.41 -2.87 16.85
CA VAL A 85 -10.34 -2.18 18.16
C VAL A 85 -11.72 -1.70 18.58
#